data_AF-A0AAC9K7R7-F1
#
_entry.id   AF-A0AAC9K7R7-F1
#
_cell.length_a   1.000
_cell.length_b   1.000
_cell.length_c   1.000
_cell.angle_alpha   90.00
_cell.angle_beta   90.00
_cell.angle_gamma   90.00
#
_symmetry.space_group_name_H-M   'P 1'
#
loop_
_entity.id
_entity.type
_entity.pdbx_description
1 polymer ?
#
loop_
_entity_poly.entity_id
_entity_poly.type
_entity_poly.pdbx_seq_one_letter_code
_entity_poly.pdbx_strand_id
1 'polypeptide(L)'
;MVLVMPDMAPEGRVPVTVDSVSDSASHVLPDWTAPDGMPIACKEKRRVLAENHRELAQVMQDAYEDAILMGVDADMFRRSLLDMVQALKSPLHES
;
A
#
# COMPACT_ATOMS: atom_id res chain seq x y z
N MET A 1 -64.55 -12.80 -2.90
CA MET A 1 -63.41 -13.63 -3.33
C MET A 1 -62.87 -13.04 -4.63
N VAL A 2 -61.86 -12.17 -4.52
CA VAL A 2 -60.93 -11.83 -5.62
C VAL A 2 -59.56 -11.76 -4.95
N LEU A 3 -58.72 -12.74 -5.26
CA LEU A 3 -57.31 -12.74 -4.88
C LEU A 3 -56.61 -11.71 -5.76
N VAL A 4 -55.97 -10.71 -5.16
CA VAL A 4 -54.96 -9.89 -5.85
C VAL A 4 -53.64 -10.18 -5.16
N MET A 5 -52.83 -11.03 -5.81
CA MET A 5 -51.42 -11.24 -5.50
C MET A 5 -50.58 -10.21 -6.31
N PRO A 6 -49.38 -9.85 -5.83
CA PRO A 6 -48.78 -8.53 -6.05
C PRO A 6 -48.04 -8.39 -7.39
N ASP A 7 -47.96 -7.16 -7.87
CA ASP A 7 -47.11 -6.77 -9.00
C ASP A 7 -45.63 -6.83 -8.57
N MET A 8 -44.93 -7.83 -9.11
CA MET A 8 -43.52 -8.10 -8.87
C MET A 8 -42.70 -7.29 -9.88
N ALA A 9 -42.32 -6.07 -9.50
CA ALA A 9 -41.38 -5.26 -10.28
C ALA A 9 -39.99 -5.92 -10.31
N PRO A 10 -39.31 -5.98 -11.47
CA PRO A 10 -37.93 -6.46 -11.51
C PRO A 10 -37.02 -5.38 -10.92
N GLU A 11 -36.44 -5.65 -9.75
CA GLU A 11 -35.43 -4.77 -9.18
C GLU A 11 -34.28 -4.59 -10.18
N GLY A 12 -34.00 -3.32 -10.45
CA GLY A 12 -33.05 -2.88 -11.44
C GLY A 12 -31.70 -3.54 -11.24
N ARG A 13 -31.22 -4.19 -12.30
CA ARG A 13 -29.81 -4.55 -12.44
C ARG A 13 -29.01 -3.26 -12.43
N VAL A 14 -28.42 -2.94 -11.28
CA VAL A 14 -27.40 -1.90 -11.16
C VAL A 14 -26.26 -2.29 -12.10
N PRO A 15 -25.81 -1.40 -13.00
CA PRO A 15 -24.61 -1.67 -13.76
C PRO A 15 -23.45 -1.72 -12.76
N VAL A 16 -22.82 -2.89 -12.64
CA VAL A 16 -21.52 -3.01 -11.98
C VAL A 16 -20.55 -2.26 -12.87
N THR A 17 -20.35 -0.98 -12.60
CA THR A 17 -19.14 -0.29 -13.01
C THR A 17 -18.03 -1.02 -12.30
N VAL A 18 -17.29 -1.83 -13.06
CA VAL A 18 -15.94 -2.22 -12.68
C VAL A 18 -15.17 -0.92 -12.59
N ASP A 19 -15.17 -0.32 -11.40
CA ASP A 19 -14.30 0.79 -11.10
C ASP A 19 -12.88 0.25 -11.25
N SER A 20 -12.35 0.54 -12.44
CA SER A 20 -10.95 0.81 -12.73
C SER A 20 -10.12 0.72 -11.46
N VAL A 21 -9.32 -0.33 -11.36
CA VAL A 21 -8.17 -0.35 -10.45
C VAL A 21 -7.31 0.85 -10.81
N SER A 22 -7.62 1.96 -10.15
CA SER A 22 -6.92 3.23 -10.24
C SER A 22 -5.63 3.04 -9.46
N ASP A 23 -4.67 2.46 -10.15
CA ASP A 23 -3.28 2.45 -9.74
C ASP A 23 -2.78 3.90 -9.76
N SER A 24 -2.93 4.57 -8.63
CA SER A 24 -2.29 5.85 -8.33
C SER A 24 -2.35 6.11 -6.83
N ALA A 25 -1.88 5.14 -6.05
CA ALA A 25 -1.34 5.46 -4.73
C ALA A 25 -0.10 6.33 -4.97
N SER A 26 -0.32 7.63 -5.15
CA SER A 26 0.71 8.67 -5.17
C SER A 26 1.29 8.71 -3.76
N HIS A 27 2.19 7.78 -3.47
CA HIS A 27 2.91 7.72 -2.21
C HIS A 27 3.69 9.03 -2.10
N VAL A 28 3.19 9.93 -1.25
CA VAL A 28 3.87 11.18 -0.94
C VAL A 28 5.21 10.80 -0.33
N LEU A 29 6.29 11.12 -1.04
CA LEU A 29 7.62 10.86 -0.55
C LEU A 29 7.85 11.67 0.73
N PRO A 30 8.45 11.09 1.77
CA PRO A 30 8.75 11.83 2.98
C PRO A 30 9.84 12.88 2.71
N ASP A 31 9.82 13.95 3.51
CA ASP A 31 10.86 14.97 3.51
C ASP A 31 12.13 14.42 4.17
N TRP A 32 13.02 13.85 3.35
CA TRP A 32 14.27 13.25 3.82
C TRP A 32 15.24 14.28 4.38
N THR A 33 15.69 14.06 5.62
CA THR A 33 16.68 14.88 6.32
C THR A 33 17.96 14.09 6.60
N ALA A 34 19.08 14.81 6.64
CA ALA A 34 20.35 14.32 7.13
C ALA A 34 20.34 14.20 8.67
N PRO A 35 21.35 13.53 9.28
CA PRO A 35 21.42 13.37 10.74
C PRO A 35 21.48 14.70 11.52
N ASP A 36 21.90 15.79 10.88
CA ASP A 36 21.91 17.14 11.44
C ASP A 36 20.55 17.86 11.36
N GLY A 37 19.53 17.18 10.83
CA GLY A 37 18.17 17.71 10.63
C GLY A 37 18.01 18.55 9.36
N MET A 38 19.08 18.78 8.59
CA MET A 38 18.99 19.55 7.35
C MET A 38 18.39 18.71 6.22
N PRO A 39 17.58 19.30 5.32
CA PRO A 39 17.05 18.57 4.18
C PRO A 39 18.18 18.11 3.24
N ILE A 40 18.02 16.94 2.62
CA ILE A 40 18.97 16.45 1.62
C ILE A 40 18.93 17.35 0.37
N ALA A 41 19.84 18.33 0.30
CA ALA A 41 19.82 19.35 -0.75
C ALA A 41 20.17 18.81 -2.16
N CYS A 42 21.08 17.84 -2.24
CA CYS A 42 21.55 17.29 -3.51
C CYS A 42 20.38 16.62 -4.28
N LYS A 43 20.10 17.13 -5.48
CA LYS A 43 19.01 16.63 -6.34
C LYS A 43 19.16 15.15 -6.66
N GLU A 44 20.38 14.70 -6.97
CA GLU A 44 20.63 13.30 -7.32
C GLU A 44 20.36 12.36 -6.14
N LYS A 45 20.79 12.74 -4.93
CA LYS A 45 20.50 11.95 -3.72
C LYS A 45 18.99 11.81 -3.47
N ARG A 46 18.24 12.90 -3.62
CA ARG A 46 16.77 12.85 -3.49
C ARG A 46 16.11 12.00 -4.55
N ARG A 47 16.62 12.03 -5.79
CA ARG A 47 16.14 11.17 -6.87
C ARG A 47 16.34 9.69 -6.52
N VAL A 48 17.54 9.30 -6.10
CA VAL A 48 17.84 7.92 -5.70
C VAL A 48 16.96 7.49 -4.53
N LEU A 49 16.78 8.35 -3.50
CA LEU A 49 15.87 8.03 -2.38
C LEU A 49 14.41 7.85 -2.82
N ALA A 50 13.95 8.65 -3.78
CA ALA A 50 12.62 8.52 -4.36
C ALA A 50 12.45 7.20 -5.14
N GLU A 51 13.45 6.84 -5.95
CA GLU A 51 13.48 5.57 -6.70
C GLU A 51 13.46 4.37 -5.75
N ASN A 52 14.35 4.36 -4.75
CA ASN A 52 14.41 3.32 -3.72
C ASN A 52 13.10 3.18 -2.94
N HIS A 53 12.48 4.31 -2.54
CA HIS A 53 11.22 4.28 -1.80
C HIS A 53 10.10 3.66 -2.65
N ARG A 54 10.01 4.02 -3.93
CA ARG A 54 9.02 3.48 -4.84
C ARG A 54 9.21 1.98 -5.06
N GLU A 55 10.45 1.55 -5.26
CA GLU A 55 10.78 0.13 -5.44
C GLU A 55 10.43 -0.69 -4.20
N LEU A 56 10.79 -0.21 -3.01
CA LEU A 56 10.47 -0.90 -1.77
C LEU A 56 8.96 -0.98 -1.54
N ALA A 57 8.22 0.10 -1.81
CA ALA A 57 6.76 0.10 -1.68
C ALA A 57 6.12 -0.94 -2.59
N GLN A 58 6.60 -1.09 -3.83
CA GLN A 58 6.12 -2.12 -4.75
C GLN A 58 6.41 -3.52 -4.22
N VAL A 59 7.65 -3.80 -3.82
CA VAL A 59 8.04 -5.12 -3.29
C VAL A 59 7.25 -5.49 -2.04
N MET A 60 7.01 -4.54 -1.13
CA MET A 60 6.20 -4.76 0.06
C MET A 60 4.73 -5.05 -0.28
N GLN A 61 4.17 -4.36 -1.28
CA GLN A 61 2.80 -4.58 -1.74
C GLN A 61 2.65 -5.96 -2.39
N ASP A 62 3.55 -6.33 -3.31
CA ASP A 62 3.54 -7.63 -3.98
C ASP A 62 3.63 -8.77 -2.95
N ALA A 63 4.55 -8.67 -1.99
CA ALA A 63 4.71 -9.66 -0.93
C ALA A 63 3.49 -9.77 -0.02
N TYR A 64 2.81 -8.65 0.25
CA TYR A 64 1.57 -8.63 1.02
C TYR A 64 0.43 -9.32 0.25
N GLU A 65 0.28 -9.01 -1.04
CA GLU A 65 -0.75 -9.64 -1.89
C GLU A 65 -0.57 -11.16 -1.98
N ASP A 66 0.67 -11.62 -2.18
CA ASP A 66 1.01 -13.05 -2.17
C ASP A 66 0.64 -13.69 -0.83
N ALA A 67 0.93 -13.04 0.29
CA ALA A 67 0.59 -13.55 1.63
C ALA A 67 -0.93 -13.71 1.81
N ILE A 68 -1.72 -12.73 1.35
CA ILE A 68 -3.19 -12.82 1.40
C ILE A 68 -3.69 -13.95 0.50
N LEU A 69 -3.15 -14.10 -0.70
CA LEU A 69 -3.51 -15.19 -1.62
C LEU A 69 -3.20 -16.58 -1.05
N MET A 70 -2.16 -16.69 -0.21
CA MET A 70 -1.82 -17.91 0.52
C MET A 70 -2.67 -18.15 1.78
N GLY A 71 -3.57 -17.24 2.14
CA GLY A 71 -4.45 -17.36 3.30
C GLY A 71 -3.84 -16.90 4.63
N VAL A 72 -2.81 -16.05 4.59
CA VAL A 72 -2.24 -15.42 5.79
C VAL A 72 -3.15 -14.30 6.28
N ASP A 73 -3.25 -14.13 7.60
CA ASP A 73 -3.95 -12.99 8.21
C ASP A 73 -3.27 -11.65 7.86
N ALA A 74 -4.04 -10.70 7.35
CA ALA A 74 -3.55 -9.41 6.87
C ALA A 74 -2.84 -8.59 7.96
N ASP A 75 -3.42 -8.54 9.15
CA ASP A 75 -2.86 -7.76 10.25
C ASP A 75 -1.61 -8.42 10.83
N MET A 76 -1.55 -9.76 10.85
CA MET A 76 -0.35 -10.50 11.17
C MET A 76 0.79 -10.18 10.19
N PHE A 77 0.53 -10.20 8.88
CA PHE A 77 1.58 -9.91 7.90
C PHE A 77 2.06 -8.45 7.98
N ARG A 78 1.15 -7.48 8.18
CA ARG A 78 1.54 -6.07 8.39
C ARG A 78 2.43 -5.89 9.61
N ARG A 79 2.14 -6.58 10.71
CA ARG A 79 3.00 -6.58 11.90
C ARG A 79 4.37 -7.17 11.60
N SER A 80 4.44 -8.27 10.87
CA SER A 80 5.71 -8.87 10.43
C SER A 80 6.55 -7.89 9.59
N LEU A 81 5.93 -7.18 8.64
CA LEU A 81 6.60 -6.13 7.86
C LEU A 81 7.16 -5.02 8.76
N LEU A 82 6.39 -4.57 9.76
CA LEU A 82 6.82 -3.55 10.71
C LEU A 82 8.00 -4.04 11.57
N ASP A 83 7.94 -5.27 12.06
CA ASP A 83 9.00 -5.89 12.85
C ASP A 83 10.31 -5.99 12.05
N MET A 84 10.23 -6.31 10.76
CA MET A 84 11.40 -6.31 9.86
C MET A 84 12.01 -4.92 9.72
N VAL A 85 11.19 -3.87 9.59
CA VAL A 85 11.68 -2.48 9.52
C VAL A 85 12.34 -2.06 10.84
N GLN A 86 11.77 -2.44 11.98
CA GLN A 86 12.35 -2.15 13.30
C GLN A 86 13.69 -2.87 13.53
N ALA A 87 13.88 -4.05 12.92
CA ALA A 87 15.10 -4.83 13.04
C ALA A 87 16.24 -4.39 12.08
N LEU A 88 16.03 -3.35 11.26
CA LEU A 88 17.07 -2.83 10.37
C LEU A 88 18.29 -2.35 11.16
N LYS A 89 19.47 -2.84 10.77
CA LYS A 89 20.73 -2.49 11.42
C LYS A 89 21.34 -1.26 10.76
N SER A 90 21.83 -0.33 11.58
CA SER A 90 22.63 0.79 11.06
C SER A 90 23.93 0.25 10.43
N PRO A 91 24.31 0.70 9.23
CA PRO A 91 25.60 0.37 8.63
C PRO A 91 26.77 1.11 9.30
N LEU A 92 26.50 2.10 10.17
CA LEU A 92 27.52 2.81 10.92
C LEU A 92 27.99 1.92 12.07
N HIS A 93 29.13 1.25 11.86
CA HIS A 93 29.90 0.66 12.95
C HIS A 93 30.61 1.81 13.68
N GLU A 94 30.08 2.24 14.82
CA GLU A 94 30.84 3.11 15.72
C GLU A 94 32.05 2.31 16.25
N SER A 95 33.25 2.86 16.09
CA SER A 95 34.50 2.42 16.75
C SER A 95 35.11 3.62 17.44
#